data_AF-A0A0M3JPT9-F1
#
_entry.id   AF-A0A0M3JPT9-F1
#
_cell.length_a   1.000
_cell.length_b   1.000
_cell.length_c   1.000
_cell.angle_alpha   90.00
_cell.angle_beta   90.00
_cell.angle_gamma   90.00
#
_symmetry.space_group_name_H-M   'P 1'
#
loop_
_entity.id
_entity.type
_entity.pdbx_description
1 polymer ?
#
loop_
_entity_poly.entity_id
_entity_poly.type
_entity_poly.pdbx_seq_one_letter_code
_entity_poly.pdbx_strand_id
1 'polypeptide(L)' 'MNFDCYALWYRNFRTLVCPEQTQLGSLAVDSSGDLVVASSVDTYNIFVWSLENGRLLDVLSGHSAPIPAISIHGNALC' A
#
# COMPACT_ATOMS: atom_id res chain seq x y z
N MET A 1 -5.75 -7.33 -41.81
CA MET A 1 -6.27 -7.48 -40.45
C MET A 1 -5.05 -7.42 -39.53
N ASN A 2 -4.75 -6.23 -38.99
CA ASN A 2 -3.59 -6.04 -38.13
C ASN A 2 -3.96 -6.48 -36.71
N PHE A 3 -3.19 -7.43 -36.20
CA PHE A 3 -3.22 -7.83 -34.80
C PHE A 3 -2.27 -6.90 -34.04
N ASP A 4 -2.76 -5.71 -33.66
CA ASP A 4 -2.07 -4.88 -32.67
C ASP A 4 -2.22 -5.57 -31.31
N CYS A 5 -1.30 -6.49 -31.06
CA CYS A 5 -1.18 -7.20 -29.81
C CYS A 5 -0.91 -6.16 -28.71
N TYR A 6 -1.85 -6.05 -27.77
CA TYR A 6 -1.84 -5.13 -26.64
C TYR A 6 -0.56 -5.30 -25.79
N ALA A 7 0.50 -4.59 -26.14
CA ALA A 7 1.64 -4.43 -25.27
C ALA A 7 1.20 -3.54 -24.10
N LEU A 8 0.82 -4.16 -22.99
CA LEU A 8 0.66 -3.46 -21.72
C LEU A 8 2.06 -3.09 -21.22
N TRP A 9 2.46 -1.84 -21.44
CA TRP A 9 3.72 -1.32 -20.92
C TRP A 9 3.54 -1.05 -19.43
N TYR A 10 4.20 -1.86 -18.60
CA TYR A 10 4.26 -1.64 -17.16
C TYR A 10 5.06 -0.36 -16.88
N ARG A 11 4.37 0.70 -16.47
CA ARG A 11 4.98 1.94 -16.03
C ARG A 11 4.93 2.02 -14.50
N ASN A 12 6.09 2.18 -13.87
CA ASN A 12 6.13 2.60 -12.47
C ASN A 12 5.79 4.09 -12.40
N PHE A 13 4.69 4.43 -11.72
CA PHE A 13 4.28 5.82 -11.52
C PHE A 13 4.92 6.44 -10.28
N ARG A 14 5.11 5.63 -9.23
CA ARG A 14 5.65 6.08 -7.95
C ARG A 14 6.23 4.92 -7.15
N THR A 15 7.22 5.23 -6.33
CA THR A 15 7.77 4.33 -5.30
C THR A 15 7.50 4.95 -3.95
N LEU A 16 6.81 4.22 -3.08
CA LEU A 16 6.57 4.58 -1.69
C LEU A 16 7.62 3.88 -0.83
N VAL A 17 8.22 4.61 0.11
CA VAL A 17 9.35 4.12 0.89
C VAL A 17 9.02 4.29 2.37
N CYS A 18 9.31 3.25 3.14
CA CYS A 18 9.27 3.27 4.59
C CYS A 18 10.54 3.96 5.13
N PRO A 19 10.43 4.78 6.20
CA PRO A 19 11.55 5.55 6.73
C PRO A 19 12.66 4.65 7.28
N GLU A 20 12.31 3.48 7.80
CA GLU A 20 13.23 2.43 8.18
C GLU A 20 13.23 1.32 7.13
N GLN A 21 14.40 0.73 6.88
CA GLN A 21 14.50 -0.43 5.99
C GLN A 21 13.81 -1.62 6.64
N THR A 22 12.73 -2.08 6.03
CA THR A 22 11.99 -3.26 6.48
C THR A 22 11.38 -4.01 5.31
N GLN A 23 11.16 -5.31 5.49
CA GLN A 23 10.37 -6.11 4.57
C GLN A 23 8.88 -5.86 4.79
N LEU A 24 8.13 -5.67 3.71
CA LEU A 24 6.68 -5.53 3.76
C LEU A 24 6.02 -6.89 3.56
N GLY A 25 5.06 -7.24 4.43
CA GLY A 25 4.41 -8.55 4.46
C GLY A 25 3.02 -8.57 3.81
N SER A 26 2.22 -7.53 4.04
CA SER A 26 0.88 -7.37 3.47
C SER A 26 0.69 -5.93 3.00
N LEU A 27 -0.17 -5.74 2.00
CA LEU A 27 -0.54 -4.44 1.43
C LEU A 27 -2.07 -4.39 1.26
N ALA A 28 -2.67 -3.23 1.51
CA ALA A 28 -4.03 -2.91 1.08
C ALA A 28 -4.08 -1.51 0.48
N VAL A 29 -5.04 -1.28 -0.41
CA VAL A 29 -5.24 0.00 -1.09
C VAL A 29 -6.71 0.38 -0.92
N ASP A 30 -6.96 1.66 -0.68
CA ASP A 30 -8.33 2.15 -0.63
C ASP A 30 -8.95 2.22 -2.03
N SER A 31 -10.26 1.98 -2.11
CA SER A 31 -11.02 2.01 -3.36
C SER A 31 -11.08 3.39 -4.02
N SER A 32 -10.92 4.48 -3.26
CA SER A 32 -10.83 5.83 -3.82
C SER A 32 -9.51 6.09 -4.56
N GLY A 33 -8.45 5.31 -4.24
CA GLY A 33 -7.10 5.56 -4.73
C GLY A 33 -6.34 6.64 -3.96
N ASP A 34 -6.81 7.05 -2.78
CA ASP A 34 -6.14 8.09 -1.98
C ASP A 34 -5.09 7.53 -1.01
N LEU A 35 -5.30 6.29 -0.55
CA LEU A 35 -4.53 5.68 0.54
C LEU A 35 -3.97 4.31 0.17
N VAL A 36 -2.75 4.06 0.62
CA VAL A 36 -2.11 2.75 0.61
C VAL A 36 -1.60 2.45 2.00
N VAL A 37 -1.76 1.21 2.44
CA VAL A 37 -1.23 0.72 3.71
C VAL A 37 -0.43 -0.55 3.52
N ALA A 38 0.66 -0.71 4.27
CA ALA A 38 1.44 -1.94 4.28
C ALA A 38 1.94 -2.28 5.69
N SER A 39 2.04 -3.57 5.99
CA SER A 39 2.64 -4.06 7.24
C SER A 39 4.12 -4.38 7.08
N SER A 40 4.90 -4.05 8.11
CA SER A 40 6.26 -4.53 8.30
C SER A 40 6.27 -5.94 8.88
N VAL A 41 7.16 -6.79 8.36
CA VAL A 41 7.45 -8.11 8.92
C VAL A 41 8.40 -8.01 10.12
N ASP A 42 9.32 -7.04 10.13
CA ASP A 42 10.36 -6.93 11.15
C ASP A 42 9.88 -6.21 12.41
N THR A 43 9.14 -5.11 12.23
CA THR A 43 8.71 -4.22 13.32
C THR A 43 7.25 -4.38 13.70
N TYR A 44 6.48 -5.13 12.91
CA TYR A 44 5.02 -5.25 13.05
C TYR A 44 4.26 -3.91 12.99
N ASN A 45 4.90 -2.86 12.48
CA ASN A 45 4.24 -1.59 12.24
C ASN A 45 3.43 -1.62 10.95
N ILE A 46 2.36 -0.82 10.90
CA ILE A 46 1.59 -0.55 9.69
C ILE A 46 1.91 0.86 9.23
N PHE A 47 2.41 0.98 8.01
CA PHE A 47 2.67 2.27 7.38
C PHE A 47 1.48 2.69 6.53
N VAL A 48 1.11 3.96 6.63
CA VAL A 48 0.01 4.56 5.87
C VAL A 48 0.57 5.65 4.97
N TRP A 49 0.33 5.56 3.67
CA TRP A 49 0.78 6.55 2.69
C TRP A 49 -0.40 7.17 1.94
N SER A 50 -0.23 8.45 1.59
CA SER A 50 -1.05 9.12 0.58
C SER A 50 -0.53 8.78 -0.81
N LEU A 51 -1.41 8.32 -1.71
CA LEU A 51 -1.08 8.11 -3.11
C LEU A 51 -0.96 9.42 -3.90
N GLU A 52 -1.74 10.43 -3.51
CA GLU A 52 -1.77 11.75 -4.16
C GLU A 52 -0.38 12.38 -4.18
N ASN A 53 0.25 12.50 -3.00
CA ASN A 53 1.52 13.19 -2.83
C ASN A 53 2.69 12.24 -2.50
N GLY A 54 2.43 10.94 -2.29
CA GLY A 54 3.45 9.93 -1.99
C GLY A 54 4.03 10.01 -0.58
N ARG A 55 3.43 10.77 0.33
CA ARG A 55 3.96 10.96 1.69
C ARG A 55 3.45 9.88 2.64
N LEU A 56 4.32 9.48 3.57
CA LEU A 56 3.92 8.74 4.75
C LEU A 56 3.05 9.65 5.63
N LEU A 57 1.82 9.23 5.86
CA LEU A 57 0.85 9.94 6.70
C LEU A 57 0.99 9.51 8.15
N ASP A 58 1.15 8.21 8.39
CA ASP A 58 1.21 7.67 9.74
C ASP A 58 1.92 6.31 9.82
N VAL A 59 2.33 5.96 11.04
CA VAL A 59 2.89 4.64 11.41
C VAL A 59 2.12 4.10 12.60
N LEU A 60 1.23 3.15 12.35
CA LEU A 60 0.46 2.49 13.40
C LEU A 60 1.32 1.40 14.03
N SER A 61 1.61 1.57 15.32
CA SER A 61 2.39 0.65 16.13
C SER A 61 1.52 0.06 17.25
N GLY A 62 1.93 -1.07 17.81
CA GLY A 62 1.24 -1.74 18.92
C GLY A 62 1.00 -3.23 18.72
N HIS A 63 1.17 -3.74 17.50
CA HIS A 63 1.15 -5.17 17.25
C HIS A 63 2.40 -5.85 17.85
N SER A 64 2.18 -6.91 18.63
CA SER A 64 3.26 -7.71 19.23
C SER A 64 3.63 -8.95 18.40
N ALA A 65 3.01 -9.13 17.23
CA ALA A 65 3.13 -10.31 16.40
C ALA A 65 2.96 -9.97 14.92
N PRO A 66 3.38 -10.86 14.00
CA PRO A 66 3.25 -10.64 12.56
C PRO A 66 1.81 -10.36 12.13
N ILE A 67 1.67 -9.43 11.18
CA ILE A 67 0.38 -9.03 10.61
C ILE A 67 0.21 -9.78 9.29
N PRO A 68 -0.64 -10.83 9.24
CA PRO A 68 -0.72 -11.71 8.08
C PRO A 68 -1.48 -11.10 6.90
N ALA A 69 -2.43 -10.19 7.18
CA ALA A 69 -3.25 -9.54 6.17
C ALA A 69 -3.75 -8.19 6.68
N ILE A 70 -3.95 -7.25 5.76
CA ILE A 70 -4.61 -5.96 6.00
C ILE A 70 -5.76 -5.84 5.01
N SER A 71 -6.88 -5.27 5.44
CA SER A 71 -8.00 -4.91 4.57
C SER A 71 -8.43 -3.47 4.87
N ILE A 72 -8.67 -2.70 3.81
CA ILE A 72 -9.29 -1.38 3.93
C ILE A 72 -10.75 -1.55 3.51
N HIS A 73 -11.65 -1.15 4.40
CA HIS A 73 -13.08 -1.05 4.09
C HIS A 73 -13.45 0.42 4.00
N GLY A 74 -13.85 0.87 2.80
CA GLY A 74 -14.45 2.17 2.64
C GLY A 74 -15.76 2.24 3.42
N ASN A 75 -15.97 3.31 4.17
CA ASN A 75 -17.22 3.51 4.87
C ASN A 75 -18.26 3.99 3.85
N ALA A 76 -19.08 3.08 3.32
CA ALA A 76 -20.24 3.42 2.52
C ALA A 76 -21.36 3.89 3.46
N LEU A 77 -21.27 5.14 3.93
CA LEU A 77 -22.40 5.76 4.60
C LEU A 77 -23.47 6.07 3.53
N CYS A 78 -24.41 5.14 3.38
CA CYS A 78 -25.72 5.36 2.78
C CYS A 78 -26.82 5.20 3.83
#